data_AF-A0AAU9W9K1-F1
#
_entry.id   AF-A0AAU9W9K1-F1
#
_cell.length_a   1.000
_cell.length_b   1.000
_cell.length_c   1.000
_cell.angle_alpha   90.00
_cell.angle_beta   90.00
_cell.angle_gamma   90.00
#
_symmetry.space_group_name_H-M   'P 1'
#
loop_
_entity.id
_entity.type
_entity.pdbx_description
1 polymer ?
#
loop_
_entity_poly.entity_id
_entity_poly.type
_entity_poly.pdbx_seq_one_letter_code
_entity_poly.pdbx_strand_id
1 'polypeptide(L)'
;YIKDSQHALEIFRDFSFLGHNKLIFTMDITSLYTVIPNDEGLRALKHFFDHCTVKEPSSETLLRLAELVLTLNCFSFGGNYYKQTNGVAMGTKMGPSYVNLFVGFIKHHFFSQCHGPKPELYGRYIDDCIGATPSTKEELTQFITAVNSFHPALKYTWEISDTSLAFLDIKISIEGNGLCTIVYYKPTDSHSYLLYSSSHPKHTSRTPYLFHSFSDFVVYVVTQSDFSEKSEAMCQFFDKRGYPVSVVLAGHHRAQQIDRQSALQTAEKDNTDRIPFTLTFHPHNHAVKSIILKNFKLLQNDSETGTIFSQPPLISFKRDKNIGNFLVRSSFQTSDQSGTFKCVRSRCKTCSFIHNVEKISGPKRSIKITDHFTCTSANVIYCITCTYCNKLYIGETGRRLGDRFREHLSNVERNDKDASKPVARHFNLPNHSKQHMAVCGLSLNLGSSESRKRLEQKFIFQIGTLNLHGINERFSFN
;
A
#
# COMPACT_ATOMS: atom_id res chain seq x y z
N TYR A 1 6.38 23.53 12.31
CA TYR A 1 6.13 22.12 11.93
C TYR A 1 7.46 21.57 11.45
N ILE A 2 7.89 20.43 11.97
CA ILE A 2 9.15 19.79 11.59
C ILE A 2 8.86 18.93 10.36
N LYS A 3 9.70 19.04 9.33
CA LYS A 3 9.48 18.37 8.03
C LYS A 3 10.14 17.01 7.97
N ASP A 4 11.25 16.86 8.65
CA ASP A 4 12.10 15.68 8.75
C ASP A 4 13.16 15.95 9.84
N SER A 5 14.01 14.96 10.11
CA SER A 5 15.09 15.04 11.08
C SER A 5 16.11 16.14 10.74
N GLN A 6 16.33 16.47 9.46
CA GLN A 6 17.27 17.51 9.04
C GLN A 6 16.76 18.91 9.37
N HIS A 7 15.49 19.20 9.07
CA HIS A 7 14.83 20.44 9.50
C HIS A 7 14.79 20.58 11.03
N ALA A 8 14.69 19.47 11.77
CA ALA A 8 14.80 19.50 13.22
C ALA A 8 16.18 19.98 13.69
N LEU A 9 17.26 19.51 13.06
CA LEU A 9 18.63 19.92 13.39
C LEU A 9 18.86 21.43 13.18
N GLU A 10 18.31 22.00 12.10
CA GLU A 10 18.39 23.44 11.85
C GLU A 10 17.75 24.23 12.99
N ILE A 11 16.56 23.81 13.43
CA ILE A 11 15.85 24.43 14.55
C ILE A 11 16.65 24.30 15.85
N PHE A 12 17.25 23.14 16.12
CA PHE A 12 18.01 22.92 17.35
C PHE A 12 19.33 23.68 17.37
N ARG A 13 19.98 23.85 16.22
CA ARG A 13 21.23 24.62 16.08
C ARG A 13 21.02 26.09 16.43
N ASP A 14 19.89 26.66 16.01
CA ASP A 14 19.59 28.08 16.19
C ASP A 14 18.94 28.36 17.57
N PHE A 15 18.71 27.32 18.38
CA PHE A 15 18.07 27.40 19.69
C PHE A 15 19.10 27.48 20.84
N SER A 16 18.85 28.37 21.79
CA SER A 16 19.61 28.47 23.04
C SER A 16 18.68 28.78 24.22
N PHE A 17 18.87 28.09 25.33
CA PHE A 17 18.12 28.33 26.57
C PHE A 17 18.45 29.71 27.14
N LEU A 18 17.41 30.47 27.52
CA LEU A 18 17.57 31.77 28.18
C LEU A 18 17.65 31.68 29.72
N GLY A 19 17.21 30.56 30.31
CA GLY A 19 17.15 30.38 31.77
C GLY A 19 18.03 29.25 32.33
N HIS A 20 18.02 29.13 33.67
CA HIS A 20 18.87 28.18 34.40
C HIS A 20 18.30 26.75 34.43
N ASN A 21 16.98 26.58 34.49
CA ASN A 21 16.34 25.25 34.58
C ASN A 21 16.06 24.69 33.20
N LYS A 22 16.98 23.90 32.65
CA LYS A 22 16.89 23.44 31.26
C LYS A 22 16.18 22.10 31.21
N LEU A 23 14.98 22.08 30.64
CA LEU A 23 14.20 20.88 30.41
C LEU A 23 13.90 20.70 28.93
N ILE A 24 14.03 19.46 28.48
CA ILE A 24 13.54 19.00 27.18
C ILE A 24 12.44 17.97 27.41
N PHE A 25 11.50 17.90 26.48
CA PHE A 25 10.43 16.92 26.54
C PHE A 25 10.03 16.44 25.15
N THR A 26 9.60 15.19 25.08
CA THR A 26 8.98 14.60 23.90
C THR A 26 7.55 14.23 24.21
N MET A 27 6.69 14.28 23.20
CA MET A 27 5.32 13.77 23.31
C MET A 27 4.96 12.97 22.07
N ASP A 28 4.24 11.87 22.22
CA ASP A 28 3.77 11.04 21.11
C ASP A 28 2.25 10.90 21.14
N ILE A 29 1.59 11.07 19.98
CA ILE A 29 0.15 10.91 19.87
C ILE A 29 -0.21 9.45 19.63
N THR A 30 -0.83 8.85 20.65
CA THR A 30 -1.27 7.45 20.59
C THR A 30 -2.29 7.21 19.49
N SER A 31 -1.99 6.25 18.61
CA SER A 31 -2.90 5.71 17.59
C SER A 31 -3.54 6.76 16.68
N LEU A 32 -2.80 7.84 16.39
CA LEU A 32 -3.27 9.07 15.75
C LEU A 32 -4.21 8.85 14.54
N TYR A 33 -3.88 7.95 13.62
CA TYR A 33 -4.68 7.71 12.41
C TYR A 33 -6.07 7.16 12.71
N THR A 34 -6.26 6.42 13.80
CA THR A 34 -7.50 5.68 14.09
C THR A 34 -8.46 6.44 15.01
N VAL A 35 -7.99 7.47 15.70
CA VAL A 35 -8.76 8.15 16.76
C VAL A 35 -9.49 9.40 16.27
N ILE A 36 -9.10 9.97 15.13
CA ILE A 36 -9.64 11.25 14.63
C ILE A 36 -11.13 11.10 14.30
N PRO A 37 -12.03 11.88 14.94
CA PRO A 37 -13.43 11.93 14.58
C PRO A 37 -13.61 12.45 13.14
N ASN A 38 -14.27 11.67 12.27
CA ASN A 38 -14.40 12.00 10.86
C ASN A 38 -15.00 13.39 10.61
N ASP A 39 -16.09 13.73 11.32
CA ASP A 39 -16.75 15.03 11.21
C ASP A 39 -15.81 16.20 11.58
N GLU A 40 -15.01 16.01 12.63
CA GLU A 40 -14.07 17.03 13.09
C GLU A 40 -12.87 17.19 12.16
N GLY A 41 -12.36 16.09 11.62
CA GLY A 41 -11.32 16.15 10.61
C GLY A 41 -11.80 16.79 9.30
N LEU A 42 -13.06 16.58 8.90
CA LEU A 42 -13.65 17.28 7.75
C LEU A 42 -13.81 18.78 8.03
N ARG A 43 -14.18 19.19 9.25
CA ARG A 43 -14.17 20.61 9.65
C ARG A 43 -12.77 21.22 9.58
N ALA A 44 -11.76 20.50 10.04
CA ALA A 44 -10.37 20.94 9.96
C ALA A 44 -9.92 21.09 8.49
N LEU A 45 -10.22 20.12 7.62
CA LEU A 45 -9.95 20.22 6.19
C LEU A 45 -10.62 21.43 5.56
N LYS A 46 -11.91 21.66 5.87
CA LYS A 46 -12.66 22.79 5.35
C LYS A 46 -11.98 24.10 5.70
N HIS A 47 -11.58 24.25 6.97
CA HIS A 47 -10.85 25.44 7.41
C HIS A 47 -9.62 25.70 6.54
N PHE A 48 -8.77 24.71 6.24
CA PHE A 48 -7.59 24.94 5.41
C PHE A 48 -7.91 25.16 3.92
N PHE A 49 -8.89 24.47 3.37
CA PHE A 49 -9.30 24.68 1.97
C PHE A 49 -9.84 26.09 1.74
N ASP A 50 -10.59 26.63 2.70
CA ASP A 50 -11.13 28.00 2.60
C ASP A 50 -10.02 29.08 2.62
N HIS A 51 -8.84 28.76 3.16
CA HIS A 51 -7.66 29.64 3.16
C HIS A 51 -6.71 29.39 1.97
N CYS A 52 -6.99 28.41 1.09
CA CYS A 52 -6.16 28.16 -0.07
C CYS A 52 -6.31 29.26 -1.13
N THR A 53 -5.20 29.61 -1.79
CA THR A 53 -5.19 30.59 -2.88
C THR A 53 -5.83 30.03 -4.15
N VAL A 54 -5.66 28.73 -4.39
CA VAL A 54 -6.27 28.00 -5.50
C VAL A 54 -7.62 27.43 -5.05
N LYS A 55 -8.70 27.83 -5.72
CA LYS A 55 -10.08 27.42 -5.39
C LYS A 55 -10.70 26.41 -6.35
N GLU A 56 -9.92 25.91 -7.31
CA GLU A 56 -10.37 24.88 -8.25
C GLU A 56 -9.57 23.57 -8.05
N PRO A 57 -10.26 22.42 -7.86
CA PRO A 57 -11.71 22.25 -7.68
C PRO A 57 -12.22 22.85 -6.36
N SER A 58 -13.53 23.08 -6.24
CA SER A 58 -14.11 23.76 -5.07
C SER A 58 -13.84 23.05 -3.74
N SER A 59 -13.79 23.81 -2.65
CA SER A 59 -13.64 23.27 -1.28
C SER A 59 -14.69 22.19 -0.99
N GLU A 60 -15.96 22.39 -1.40
CA GLU A 60 -17.02 21.40 -1.20
C GLU A 60 -16.73 20.09 -1.95
N THR A 61 -16.19 20.19 -3.16
CA THR A 61 -15.83 19.03 -3.97
C THR A 61 -14.71 18.23 -3.30
N LEU A 62 -13.66 18.91 -2.85
CA LEU A 62 -12.55 18.28 -2.14
C LEU A 62 -12.99 17.65 -0.82
N LEU A 63 -13.87 18.32 -0.07
CA LEU A 63 -14.46 17.78 1.16
C LEU A 63 -15.31 16.55 0.89
N ARG A 64 -16.13 16.56 -0.16
CA ARG A 64 -16.95 15.40 -0.51
C ARG A 64 -16.08 14.20 -0.89
N LEU A 65 -14.99 14.43 -1.63
CA LEU A 65 -14.04 13.37 -1.96
C LEU A 65 -13.33 12.82 -0.71
N ALA A 66 -12.92 13.69 0.21
CA ALA A 66 -12.33 13.29 1.49
C ALA A 66 -13.31 12.47 2.34
N GLU A 67 -14.56 12.91 2.45
CA GLU A 67 -15.63 12.19 3.16
C GLU A 67 -15.84 10.78 2.59
N LEU A 68 -15.85 10.63 1.27
CA LEU A 68 -15.98 9.31 0.63
C LEU A 68 -14.81 8.39 0.98
N VAL A 69 -13.58 8.91 1.01
CA VAL A 69 -12.40 8.12 1.38
C VAL A 69 -12.46 7.68 2.85
N LEU A 70 -12.94 8.55 3.75
CA LEU A 70 -13.05 8.25 5.18
C LEU A 70 -14.21 7.28 5.48
N THR A 71 -15.34 7.41 4.79
CA THR A 71 -16.58 6.68 5.11
C THR A 71 -16.78 5.39 4.31
N LEU A 72 -16.18 5.26 3.12
CA LEU A 72 -16.29 4.07 2.27
C LEU A 72 -15.10 3.13 2.39
N ASN A 73 -14.41 3.16 3.54
CA ASN A 73 -13.32 2.24 3.79
C ASN A 73 -13.82 0.90 4.35
N CYS A 74 -13.81 -0.13 3.51
CA CYS A 74 -14.17 -1.50 3.87
C CYS A 74 -13.01 -2.46 3.58
N PHE A 75 -12.75 -3.38 4.50
CA PHE A 75 -11.72 -4.41 4.36
C PHE A 75 -12.21 -5.75 4.89
N SER A 76 -11.61 -6.84 4.43
CA SER A 76 -11.92 -8.18 4.90
C SER A 76 -10.77 -8.76 5.72
N PHE A 77 -11.06 -9.34 6.88
CA PHE A 77 -10.07 -10.01 7.71
C PHE A 77 -10.69 -11.27 8.33
N GLY A 78 -9.99 -12.41 8.29
CA GLY A 78 -10.48 -13.67 8.85
C GLY A 78 -11.83 -14.15 8.28
N GLY A 79 -12.13 -13.86 7.01
CA GLY A 79 -13.41 -14.20 6.37
C GLY A 79 -14.58 -13.27 6.73
N ASN A 80 -14.37 -12.30 7.63
CA ASN A 80 -15.36 -11.28 7.98
C ASN A 80 -15.08 -9.97 7.24
N TYR A 81 -16.13 -9.18 7.03
CA TYR A 81 -16.04 -7.84 6.43
C TYR A 81 -16.19 -6.79 7.52
N TYR A 82 -15.28 -5.81 7.51
CA TYR A 82 -15.23 -4.70 8.45
C TYR A 82 -15.35 -3.39 7.69
N LYS A 83 -16.07 -2.44 8.28
CA LYS A 83 -16.11 -1.05 7.84
C LYS A 83 -15.43 -0.21 8.90
N GLN A 84 -14.45 0.60 8.51
CA GLN A 84 -13.86 1.56 9.44
C GLN A 84 -14.89 2.65 9.73
N THR A 85 -15.21 2.84 11.02
CA THR A 85 -16.20 3.82 11.47
C THR A 85 -15.59 5.16 11.84
N ASN A 86 -14.32 5.17 12.23
CA ASN A 86 -13.62 6.37 12.68
C ASN A 86 -12.14 6.39 12.26
N GLY A 87 -11.58 7.59 12.21
CA GLY A 87 -10.23 7.84 11.74
C GLY A 87 -10.07 7.59 10.25
N VAL A 88 -8.82 7.55 9.82
CA VAL A 88 -8.43 7.31 8.44
C VAL A 88 -7.67 6.00 8.33
N ALA A 89 -7.89 5.25 7.25
CA ALA A 89 -7.12 4.02 7.02
C ALA A 89 -5.65 4.34 6.81
N MET A 90 -4.80 3.61 7.53
CA MET A 90 -3.37 3.62 7.27
C MET A 90 -3.10 3.14 5.84
N GLY A 91 -2.19 3.82 5.14
CA GLY A 91 -1.87 3.53 3.74
C GLY A 91 -2.75 4.25 2.70
N THR A 92 -3.77 5.00 3.12
CA THR A 92 -4.46 5.92 2.21
C THR A 92 -3.54 7.08 1.82
N LYS A 93 -3.59 7.50 0.54
CA LYS A 93 -2.74 8.59 0.04
C LYS A 93 -2.98 9.92 0.77
N MET A 94 -4.23 10.20 1.16
CA MET A 94 -4.60 11.42 1.88
C MET A 94 -4.37 11.33 3.40
N GLY A 95 -4.15 10.13 3.95
CA GLY A 95 -4.07 9.90 5.39
C GLY A 95 -3.07 10.79 6.11
N PRO A 96 -1.78 10.83 5.69
CA PRO A 96 -0.77 11.66 6.34
C PRO A 96 -1.11 13.16 6.32
N SER A 97 -1.63 13.67 5.20
CA SER A 97 -2.01 15.08 5.09
C SER A 97 -3.23 15.41 5.96
N TYR A 98 -4.26 14.57 5.93
CA TYR A 98 -5.47 14.71 6.74
C TYR A 98 -5.16 14.79 8.23
N VAL A 99 -4.36 13.84 8.72
CA VAL A 99 -3.92 13.77 10.12
C VAL A 99 -3.13 15.02 10.50
N ASN A 100 -2.17 15.43 9.66
CA ASN A 100 -1.35 16.60 9.95
C ASN A 100 -2.15 17.90 10.02
N LEU A 101 -3.13 18.07 9.13
CA LEU A 101 -4.02 19.22 9.13
C LEU A 101 -4.93 19.21 10.36
N PHE A 102 -5.54 18.08 10.71
CA PHE A 102 -6.37 17.96 11.91
C PHE A 102 -5.61 18.34 13.18
N VAL A 103 -4.43 17.74 13.42
CA VAL A 103 -3.62 18.08 14.60
C VAL A 103 -3.14 19.53 14.54
N GLY A 104 -2.84 20.05 13.35
CA GLY A 104 -2.50 21.47 13.15
C GLY A 104 -3.64 22.41 13.55
N PHE A 105 -4.87 22.08 13.17
CA PHE A 105 -6.07 22.83 13.50
C PHE A 105 -6.35 22.85 15.01
N ILE A 106 -6.27 21.69 15.66
CA ILE A 106 -6.44 21.56 17.12
C ILE A 106 -5.33 22.31 17.85
N LYS A 107 -4.08 22.16 17.40
CA LYS A 107 -2.92 22.87 17.96
C LYS A 107 -3.14 24.39 17.89
N HIS A 108 -3.55 24.92 16.74
CA HIS A 108 -3.82 26.35 16.59
C HIS A 108 -4.86 26.85 17.60
N HIS A 109 -5.96 26.10 17.77
CA HIS A 109 -6.97 26.42 18.78
C HIS A 109 -6.40 26.38 20.20
N PHE A 110 -5.64 25.34 20.56
CA PHE A 110 -5.02 25.24 21.88
C PHE A 110 -4.11 26.45 22.17
N PHE A 111 -3.19 26.78 21.27
CA PHE A 111 -2.24 27.88 21.50
C PHE A 111 -2.90 29.27 21.49
N SER A 112 -4.06 29.42 20.85
CA SER A 112 -4.87 30.64 20.91
C SER A 112 -5.59 30.83 22.25
N GLN A 113 -5.91 29.74 22.94
CA GLN A 113 -6.62 29.74 24.24
C GLN A 113 -5.66 29.57 25.43
N CYS A 114 -4.43 29.13 25.19
CA CYS A 114 -3.44 28.90 26.23
C CYS A 114 -2.82 30.22 26.70
N HIS A 115 -3.15 30.60 27.94
CA HIS A 115 -2.59 31.77 28.64
C HIS A 115 -1.40 31.43 29.56
N GLY A 116 -1.04 30.16 29.70
CA GLY A 116 0.06 29.69 30.55
C GLY A 116 1.46 29.85 29.91
N PRO A 117 2.52 29.49 30.64
CA PRO A 117 3.88 29.51 30.12
C PRO A 117 3.99 28.57 28.92
N LYS A 118 4.44 29.11 27.78
CA LYS A 118 4.65 28.37 26.54
C LYS A 118 6.12 27.92 26.49
N PRO A 119 6.39 26.68 26.04
CA PRO A 119 7.77 26.26 25.77
C PRO A 119 8.45 27.22 24.78
N GLU A 120 9.72 27.55 25.02
CA GLU A 120 10.52 28.37 24.09
C GLU A 120 10.67 27.67 22.73
N LEU A 121 10.77 26.34 22.77
CA LEU A 121 10.79 25.49 21.59
C LEU A 121 9.62 24.52 21.64
N TYR A 122 8.85 24.46 20.54
CA TYR A 122 7.84 23.41 20.33
C TYR A 122 7.76 23.01 18.85
N GLY A 123 8.22 21.81 18.55
CA GLY A 123 8.21 21.16 17.26
C GLY A 123 7.25 19.97 17.22
N ARG A 124 6.73 19.67 16.02
CA ARG A 124 5.92 18.47 15.75
C ARG A 124 6.25 17.91 14.38
N TYR A 125 6.54 16.62 14.32
CA TYR A 125 6.63 15.79 13.13
C TYR A 125 5.53 14.72 13.21
N ILE A 126 4.46 14.87 12.44
CA ILE A 126 3.29 13.96 12.48
C ILE A 126 2.74 13.76 13.91
N ASP A 127 2.97 12.60 14.52
CA ASP A 127 2.60 12.19 15.88
C ASP A 127 3.66 12.57 16.93
N ASP A 128 4.94 12.58 16.55
CA ASP A 128 6.05 12.93 17.42
C ASP A 128 6.15 14.46 17.64
N CYS A 129 6.19 14.87 18.90
CA CYS A 129 6.42 16.25 19.33
C CYS A 129 7.70 16.35 20.16
N ILE A 130 8.36 17.50 20.06
CA ILE A 130 9.56 17.85 20.81
C ILE A 130 9.41 19.26 21.35
N GLY A 131 9.91 19.53 22.54
CA GLY A 131 10.03 20.90 23.02
C GLY A 131 11.13 21.07 24.06
N ALA A 132 11.43 22.34 24.31
CA ALA A 132 12.41 22.75 25.30
C ALA A 132 11.90 23.99 26.03
N THR A 133 12.15 24.06 27.34
CA THR A 133 11.72 25.17 28.20
C THR A 133 12.71 25.42 29.33
N PRO A 134 12.91 26.69 29.76
CA PRO A 134 13.66 27.05 30.95
C PRO A 134 12.83 26.95 32.26
N SER A 135 11.65 26.33 32.22
CA SER A 135 10.69 26.23 33.33
C SER A 135 11.00 25.12 34.35
N THR A 136 10.26 25.13 35.46
CA THR A 136 10.24 24.00 36.41
C THR A 136 9.51 22.80 35.83
N LYS A 137 9.77 21.61 36.39
CA LYS A 137 9.13 20.38 35.96
C LYS A 137 7.61 20.42 36.20
N GLU A 138 7.17 21.11 37.24
CA GLU A 138 5.77 21.27 37.62
C GLU A 138 5.01 22.10 36.57
N GLU A 139 5.56 23.25 36.17
CA GLU A 139 4.98 24.11 35.12
C GLU A 139 4.90 23.37 33.78
N LEU A 140 5.96 22.65 33.42
CA LEU A 140 5.98 21.86 32.20
C LEU A 140 4.95 20.73 32.24
N THR A 141 4.80 20.06 33.39
CA THR A 141 3.80 19.00 33.57
C THR A 141 2.38 19.56 33.48
N GLN A 142 2.13 20.76 34.00
CA GLN A 142 0.84 21.45 33.85
C GLN A 142 0.55 21.76 32.37
N PHE A 143 1.54 22.28 31.63
CA PHE A 143 1.41 22.53 30.19
C PHE A 143 1.07 21.24 29.43
N ILE A 144 1.81 20.16 29.65
CA ILE A 144 1.59 18.87 28.98
C ILE A 144 0.20 18.31 29.34
N THR A 145 -0.21 18.42 30.60
CA THR A 145 -1.52 17.97 31.06
C THR A 145 -2.65 18.76 30.40
N ALA A 146 -2.47 20.08 30.21
CA ALA A 146 -3.42 20.92 29.49
C ALA A 146 -3.51 20.51 28.01
N VAL A 147 -2.38 20.25 27.33
CA VAL A 147 -2.36 19.73 25.95
C VAL A 147 -3.12 18.40 25.85
N ASN A 148 -2.84 17.47 26.75
CA ASN A 148 -3.45 16.13 26.75
C ASN A 148 -4.95 16.13 27.10
N SER A 149 -5.42 17.17 27.79
CA SER A 149 -6.83 17.34 28.16
C SER A 149 -7.63 18.17 27.15
N PHE A 150 -6.96 18.82 26.20
CA PHE A 150 -7.61 19.78 25.30
C PHE A 150 -8.61 19.13 24.33
N HIS A 151 -8.30 17.95 23.81
CA HIS A 151 -9.18 17.25 22.86
C HIS A 151 -9.40 15.79 23.30
N PRO A 152 -10.66 15.32 23.40
CA PRO A 152 -10.95 13.98 23.94
C PRO A 152 -10.33 12.84 23.12
N ALA A 153 -10.24 13.01 21.79
CA ALA A 153 -9.67 11.99 20.90
C ALA A 153 -8.14 11.97 20.83
N LEU A 154 -7.45 13.05 21.19
CA LEU A 154 -5.99 13.11 21.10
C LEU A 154 -5.40 12.84 22.46
N LYS A 155 -4.77 11.67 22.61
CA LYS A 155 -4.06 11.26 23.82
C LYS A 155 -2.57 11.19 23.55
N TYR A 156 -1.81 11.77 24.46
CA TYR A 156 -0.38 11.92 24.37
C TYR A 156 0.29 11.07 25.43
N THR A 157 1.37 10.39 25.05
CA THR A 157 2.41 9.94 25.99
C THR A 157 3.53 10.96 25.98
N TRP A 158 4.30 11.07 27.06
CA TRP A 158 5.38 12.05 27.12
C TRP A 158 6.52 11.60 28.02
N GLU A 159 7.70 12.15 27.73
CA GLU A 159 8.92 11.98 28.51
C GLU A 159 9.55 13.35 28.75
N ILE A 160 10.05 13.61 29.96
CA ILE A 160 10.70 14.86 30.34
C ILE A 160 12.09 14.51 30.86
N SER A 161 13.10 15.22 30.39
CA SER A 161 14.49 15.02 30.78
C SER A 161 15.21 16.35 30.94
N ASP A 162 16.17 16.39 31.84
CA ASP A 162 17.12 17.48 32.08
C ASP A 162 18.49 17.21 31.43
N THR A 163 18.66 16.04 30.79
CA THR A 163 19.94 15.60 30.22
C THR A 163 19.83 15.27 28.75
N SER A 164 19.04 14.24 28.39
CA SER A 164 18.89 13.81 27.00
C SER A 164 17.57 13.07 26.74
N LEU A 165 17.10 13.11 25.49
CA LEU A 165 15.92 12.39 24.98
C LEU A 165 16.11 11.93 23.53
N ALA A 166 15.34 10.93 23.12
CA ALA A 166 15.26 10.51 21.73
C ALA A 166 14.08 11.18 21.01
N PHE A 167 14.31 11.70 19.80
CA PHE A 167 13.29 12.25 18.92
C PHE A 167 13.61 11.84 17.47
N LEU A 168 12.68 11.13 16.82
CA LEU A 168 12.91 10.49 15.51
C LEU A 168 14.16 9.58 15.57
N ASP A 169 15.11 9.80 14.66
CA ASP A 169 16.38 9.06 14.54
C ASP A 169 17.54 9.79 15.26
N ILE A 170 17.23 10.74 16.14
CA ILE A 170 18.22 11.61 16.80
C ILE A 170 18.06 11.50 18.32
N LYS A 171 19.19 11.45 19.04
CA LYS A 171 19.25 11.70 20.48
C LYS A 171 19.73 13.13 20.71
N ILE A 172 18.92 13.89 21.43
CA ILE A 172 19.14 15.28 21.77
C ILE A 172 19.63 15.34 23.21
N SER A 173 20.74 16.03 23.45
CA SER A 173 21.34 16.24 24.76
C SER A 173 21.48 17.74 25.06
N ILE A 174 21.36 18.14 26.31
CA ILE A 174 21.59 19.51 26.75
C ILE A 174 23.08 19.70 27.01
N GLU A 175 23.73 20.60 26.27
CA GLU A 175 25.14 20.94 26.45
C GLU A 175 25.30 22.45 26.61
N GLY A 176 25.71 22.89 27.81
CA GLY A 176 25.76 24.32 28.13
C GLY A 176 24.36 24.94 27.98
N ASN A 177 24.23 25.98 27.17
CA ASN A 177 22.94 26.61 26.84
C ASN A 177 22.35 26.13 25.51
N GLY A 178 23.03 25.22 24.79
CA GLY A 178 22.58 24.72 23.50
C GLY A 178 22.06 23.29 23.57
N LEU A 179 21.68 22.78 22.39
CA LEU A 179 21.32 21.38 22.18
C LEU A 179 22.38 20.71 21.32
N CYS A 180 22.85 19.56 21.78
CA CYS A 180 23.74 18.68 21.04
C CYS A 180 22.94 17.48 20.51
N THR A 181 23.30 16.99 19.32
CA THR A 181 22.59 15.90 18.66
C THR A 181 23.55 14.79 18.26
N ILE A 182 23.10 13.54 18.42
CA ILE A 182 23.78 12.34 17.93
C ILE A 182 22.74 11.39 17.29
N VAL A 183 23.19 10.42 16.50
CA VAL A 183 22.30 9.39 15.93
C VAL A 183 21.74 8.50 17.03
N TYR A 184 20.43 8.24 16.98
CA TYR A 184 19.74 7.32 17.89
C TYR A 184 19.23 6.09 17.15
N TYR A 185 19.51 4.92 17.70
CA TYR A 185 18.95 3.66 17.25
C TYR A 185 17.95 3.13 18.28
N LYS A 186 16.74 2.80 17.83
CA LYS A 186 15.74 2.20 18.71
C LYS A 186 16.26 0.82 19.19
N PRO A 187 15.95 0.38 20.42
CA PRO A 187 16.36 -0.94 20.91
C PRO A 187 15.88 -2.11 20.05
N THR A 188 14.84 -1.90 19.24
CA THR A 188 14.29 -2.86 18.28
C THR A 188 15.01 -2.86 16.93
N ASP A 189 15.94 -1.93 16.70
CA ASP A 189 16.74 -1.91 15.48
C ASP A 189 17.69 -3.11 15.47
N SER A 190 17.60 -3.91 14.42
CA SER A 190 18.45 -5.09 14.20
C SER A 190 19.70 -4.77 13.38
N HIS A 191 19.84 -3.51 12.94
CA HIS A 191 20.89 -3.05 12.04
C HIS A 191 20.98 -3.90 10.77
N SER A 192 19.83 -4.28 10.23
CA SER A 192 19.70 -5.16 9.07
C SER A 192 19.96 -4.44 7.75
N TYR A 193 21.16 -3.88 7.58
CA TYR A 193 21.59 -3.25 6.31
C TYR A 193 21.58 -4.25 5.15
N LEU A 194 21.59 -3.79 3.90
CA LEU A 194 21.63 -4.70 2.74
C LEU A 194 22.89 -5.58 2.75
N LEU A 195 22.79 -6.88 2.45
CA LEU A 195 23.96 -7.74 2.28
C LEU A 195 24.77 -7.30 1.04
N TYR A 196 26.10 -7.35 1.13
CA TYR A 196 26.98 -7.02 0.00
C TYR A 196 26.75 -7.94 -1.21
N SER A 197 26.44 -9.22 -0.95
CA SER A 197 26.11 -10.23 -1.97
C SER A 197 24.67 -10.15 -2.49
N SER A 198 23.86 -9.20 -2.01
CA SER A 198 22.45 -9.13 -2.40
C SER A 198 22.30 -8.79 -3.89
N SER A 199 21.28 -9.38 -4.53
CA SER A 199 20.96 -9.14 -5.94
C SER A 199 20.18 -7.83 -6.11
N HIS A 200 20.80 -6.72 -5.71
CA HIS A 200 20.32 -5.36 -5.93
C HIS A 200 21.18 -4.64 -6.98
N PRO A 201 20.69 -3.56 -7.61
CA PRO A 201 21.54 -2.69 -8.40
C PRO A 201 22.81 -2.29 -7.64
N LYS A 202 23.95 -2.28 -8.32
CA LYS A 202 25.25 -1.99 -7.69
C LYS A 202 25.29 -0.64 -6.95
N HIS A 203 24.53 0.35 -7.40
CA HIS A 203 24.49 1.66 -6.75
C HIS A 203 23.76 1.65 -5.40
N THR A 204 22.85 0.69 -5.15
CA THR A 204 22.09 0.58 -3.89
C THR A 204 22.73 -0.35 -2.87
N SER A 205 23.91 -0.92 -3.15
CA SER A 205 24.56 -1.95 -2.33
C SER A 205 26.08 -1.79 -2.26
N ARG A 206 26.62 -0.64 -2.70
CA ARG A 206 28.07 -0.38 -2.75
C ARG A 206 28.37 1.04 -2.24
N THR A 207 29.49 1.61 -2.65
CA THR A 207 30.01 2.90 -2.18
C THR A 207 28.99 4.04 -2.10
N PRO A 208 28.04 4.24 -3.05
CA PRO A 208 27.04 5.30 -2.90
C PRO A 208 26.06 5.08 -1.74
N TYR A 209 25.70 3.81 -1.48
CA TYR A 209 24.85 3.43 -0.34
C TYR A 209 25.58 3.65 0.98
N LEU A 210 26.83 3.17 1.07
CA LEU A 210 27.69 3.38 2.23
C LEU A 210 27.92 4.87 2.50
N PHE A 211 28.25 5.63 1.45
CA PHE A 211 28.46 7.07 1.54
C PHE A 211 27.23 7.79 2.08
N HIS A 212 26.02 7.45 1.62
CA HIS A 212 24.80 8.03 2.15
C HIS A 212 24.60 7.71 3.64
N SER A 213 24.79 6.44 4.02
CA SER A 213 24.71 6.02 5.42
C SER A 213 25.77 6.68 6.32
N PHE A 214 26.95 6.99 5.77
CA PHE A 214 27.98 7.73 6.52
C PHE A 214 27.72 9.25 6.54
N SER A 215 27.17 9.82 5.47
CA SER A 215 26.84 11.26 5.41
C SER A 215 25.74 11.62 6.41
N ASP A 216 24.85 10.69 6.73
CA ASP A 216 23.85 10.87 7.78
C ASP A 216 24.53 11.19 9.13
N PHE A 217 25.63 10.53 9.48
CA PHE A 217 26.37 10.88 10.72
C PHE A 217 27.01 12.26 10.67
N VAL A 218 27.50 12.70 9.51
CA VAL A 218 28.05 14.06 9.34
C VAL A 218 26.97 15.10 9.62
N VAL A 219 25.73 14.81 9.25
CA VAL A 219 24.57 15.67 9.48
C VAL A 219 24.11 15.62 10.94
N TYR A 220 23.94 14.43 11.51
CA TYR A 220 23.32 14.24 12.82
C TYR A 220 24.26 14.48 14.00
N VAL A 221 25.57 14.24 13.87
CA VAL A 221 26.51 14.20 15.00
C VAL A 221 27.29 15.50 15.13
N VAL A 222 27.12 16.20 16.26
CA VAL A 222 27.71 17.54 16.49
C VAL A 222 29.18 17.48 16.89
N THR A 223 29.56 16.54 17.76
CA THR A 223 30.93 16.48 18.28
C THR A 223 31.80 15.55 17.44
N GLN A 224 33.08 15.91 17.28
CA GLN A 224 34.04 15.09 16.52
C GLN A 224 34.31 13.73 17.20
N SER A 225 34.28 13.70 18.54
CA SER A 225 34.41 12.47 19.33
C SER A 225 33.28 11.50 19.05
N ASP A 226 32.03 11.97 19.09
CA ASP A 226 30.86 11.14 18.81
C ASP A 226 30.85 10.67 17.36
N PHE A 227 31.31 11.51 16.43
CA PHE A 227 31.42 11.13 15.02
C PHE A 227 32.38 9.96 14.85
N SER A 228 33.54 10.00 15.51
CA SER A 228 34.51 8.90 15.48
C SER A 228 33.90 7.61 16.00
N GLU A 229 33.28 7.64 17.19
CA GLU A 229 32.66 6.47 17.82
C GLU A 229 31.55 5.86 16.95
N LYS A 230 30.61 6.67 16.47
CA LYS A 230 29.47 6.19 15.68
C LYS A 230 29.88 5.71 14.29
N SER A 231 30.84 6.38 13.66
CA SER A 231 31.36 5.96 12.36
C SER A 231 32.10 4.61 12.45
N GLU A 232 32.81 4.35 13.54
CA GLU A 232 33.48 3.06 13.79
C GLU A 232 32.45 1.94 14.03
N ALA A 233 31.43 2.18 14.85
CA ALA A 233 30.33 1.24 15.05
C ALA A 233 29.63 0.87 13.72
N MET A 234 29.39 1.86 12.86
CA MET A 234 28.83 1.62 11.53
C MET A 234 29.73 0.77 10.64
N CYS A 235 31.06 0.95 10.70
CA CYS A 235 32.00 0.08 9.99
C CYS A 235 31.84 -1.38 10.41
N GLN A 236 31.68 -1.64 11.71
CA GLN A 236 31.44 -2.99 12.23
C GLN A 236 30.10 -3.58 11.75
N PHE A 237 29.06 -2.76 11.61
CA PHE A 237 27.78 -3.22 11.05
C PHE A 237 27.93 -3.65 9.59
N PHE A 238 28.65 -2.90 8.76
CA PHE A 238 28.89 -3.28 7.37
C PHE A 238 29.81 -4.50 7.23
N ASP A 239 30.80 -4.65 8.09
CA ASP A 239 31.64 -5.83 8.14
C ASP A 239 30.82 -7.11 8.38
N LYS A 240 29.90 -7.08 9.35
CA LYS A 240 28.94 -8.17 9.62
C LYS A 240 28.02 -8.50 8.43
N ARG A 241 27.85 -7.58 7.48
CA ARG A 241 27.04 -7.76 6.26
C ARG A 241 27.87 -8.16 5.03
N GLY A 242 29.17 -8.41 5.22
CA GLY A 242 30.10 -8.92 4.21
C GLY A 242 30.62 -7.86 3.24
N TYR A 243 30.60 -6.58 3.62
CA TYR A 243 31.17 -5.53 2.78
C TYR A 243 32.70 -5.58 2.83
N PRO A 244 33.40 -5.50 1.68
CA PRO A 244 34.86 -5.42 1.70
C PRO A 244 35.34 -4.15 2.40
N VAL A 245 36.35 -4.30 3.25
CA VAL A 245 36.95 -3.21 4.06
C VAL A 245 37.32 -2.01 3.19
N SER A 246 37.89 -2.23 2.00
CA SER A 246 38.26 -1.16 1.06
C SER A 246 37.07 -0.32 0.61
N VAL A 247 35.88 -0.91 0.46
CA VAL A 247 34.67 -0.20 0.04
C VAL A 247 34.09 0.59 1.21
N VAL A 248 34.13 0.03 2.42
CA VAL A 248 33.68 0.71 3.65
C VAL A 248 34.56 1.93 3.94
N LEU A 249 35.89 1.75 3.94
CA LEU A 249 36.84 2.83 4.16
C LEU A 249 36.75 3.92 3.09
N ALA A 250 36.56 3.56 1.82
CA ALA A 250 36.36 4.55 0.76
C ALA A 250 35.08 5.39 0.98
N GLY A 251 34.00 4.76 1.47
CA GLY A 251 32.77 5.46 1.85
C GLY A 251 32.98 6.39 3.05
N HIS A 252 33.65 5.89 4.09
CA HIS A 252 33.97 6.63 5.31
C HIS A 252 34.84 7.85 5.03
N HIS A 253 35.96 7.67 4.32
CA HIS A 253 36.85 8.77 3.93
C HIS A 253 36.13 9.83 3.09
N ARG A 254 35.27 9.42 2.15
CA ARG A 254 34.48 10.37 1.35
C ARG A 254 33.49 11.17 2.21
N ALA A 255 32.90 10.55 3.23
CA ALA A 255 32.01 11.25 4.15
C ALA A 255 32.76 12.27 5.02
N GLN A 256 33.97 11.94 5.50
CA GLN A 256 34.82 12.85 6.27
C GLN A 256 35.21 14.13 5.51
N GLN A 257 35.22 14.08 4.18
CA GLN A 257 35.52 15.25 3.35
C GLN A 257 34.34 16.21 3.17
N ILE A 258 33.14 15.84 3.62
CA ILE A 258 31.98 16.71 3.54
C ILE A 258 31.94 17.61 4.77
N ASP A 259 31.82 18.91 4.52
CA ASP A 259 31.50 19.88 5.56
C ASP A 259 30.02 19.76 6.00
N ARG A 260 29.78 19.86 7.30
CA ARG A 260 28.44 19.73 7.88
C ARG A 260 27.45 20.77 7.36
N GLN A 261 27.87 22.02 7.13
CA GLN A 261 26.97 23.04 6.58
C GLN A 261 26.55 22.68 5.15
N SER A 262 27.49 22.15 4.35
CA SER A 262 27.21 21.67 3.00
C SER A 262 26.25 20.46 3.01
N ALA A 263 26.41 19.53 3.96
CA ALA A 263 25.53 18.37 4.10
C ALA A 263 24.10 18.74 4.54
N LEU A 264 23.95 19.83 5.31
CA LEU A 264 22.65 20.34 5.75
C LEU A 264 21.89 21.10 4.64
N GLN A 265 22.51 21.42 3.51
CA GLN A 265 21.81 22.06 2.40
C GLN A 265 21.00 21.03 1.61
N THR A 266 19.72 21.32 1.38
CA THR A 266 18.89 20.50 0.48
C THR A 266 19.37 20.71 -0.95
N ALA A 267 19.85 19.66 -1.61
CA ALA A 267 20.19 19.74 -3.02
C ALA A 267 18.94 20.10 -3.86
N GLU A 268 19.03 21.15 -4.67
CA GLU A 268 18.00 21.46 -5.65
C GLU A 268 17.89 20.29 -6.63
N LYS A 269 16.69 19.72 -6.73
CA LYS A 269 16.41 18.69 -7.72
C LYS A 269 16.16 19.37 -9.04
N ASP A 270 17.09 19.21 -9.99
CA ASP A 270 16.83 19.57 -11.38
C ASP A 270 15.59 18.82 -11.86
N ASN A 271 14.57 19.56 -12.29
CA ASN A 271 13.44 18.96 -12.99
C ASN A 271 13.94 18.46 -14.33
N THR A 272 14.00 17.14 -14.49
CA THR A 272 14.37 16.52 -15.76
C THR A 272 13.11 16.12 -16.51
N ASP A 273 12.96 16.56 -17.77
CA ASP A 273 11.91 16.09 -18.68
C ASP A 273 12.16 14.68 -19.24
N ARG A 274 13.13 13.95 -18.65
CA ARG A 274 13.52 12.62 -19.11
C ARG A 274 12.47 11.59 -18.73
N ILE A 275 11.98 10.87 -19.73
CA ILE A 275 10.99 9.81 -19.53
C ILE A 275 11.63 8.64 -18.76
N PRO A 276 11.02 8.17 -17.64
CA PRO A 276 11.52 7.03 -16.90
C PRO A 276 11.22 5.71 -17.63
N PHE A 277 12.26 4.95 -17.96
CA PHE A 277 12.13 3.59 -18.51
C PHE A 277 12.43 2.56 -17.42
N THR A 278 11.35 1.99 -16.86
CA THR A 278 11.42 1.10 -15.70
C THR A 278 11.53 -0.36 -16.10
N LEU A 279 12.68 -0.98 -15.83
CA LEU A 279 12.92 -2.41 -16.03
C LEU A 279 12.81 -3.21 -14.73
N THR A 280 12.43 -4.48 -14.78
CA THR A 280 12.65 -5.36 -13.61
C THR A 280 14.16 -5.56 -13.43
N PHE A 281 14.69 -5.39 -12.21
CA PHE A 281 16.10 -5.62 -11.96
C PHE A 281 16.45 -7.10 -12.18
N HIS A 282 17.48 -7.34 -12.98
CA HIS A 282 18.12 -8.63 -13.11
C HIS A 282 19.61 -8.40 -13.34
N PRO A 283 20.54 -9.19 -12.77
CA PRO A 283 21.98 -9.00 -12.96
C PRO A 283 22.40 -8.98 -14.45
N HIS A 284 21.67 -9.67 -15.31
CA HIS A 284 21.94 -9.71 -16.76
C HIS A 284 21.30 -8.56 -17.56
N ASN A 285 20.43 -7.72 -16.94
CA ASN A 285 19.74 -6.62 -17.63
C ASN A 285 20.65 -5.40 -17.88
N HIS A 286 21.90 -5.41 -17.42
CA HIS A 286 22.87 -4.36 -17.73
C HIS A 286 23.11 -4.18 -19.23
N ALA A 287 23.05 -5.27 -20.00
CA ALA A 287 23.16 -5.21 -21.46
C ALA A 287 22.00 -4.43 -22.09
N VAL A 288 20.78 -4.59 -21.57
CA VAL A 288 19.58 -3.90 -22.08
C VAL A 288 19.73 -2.39 -21.97
N LYS A 289 20.25 -1.88 -20.84
CA LYS A 289 20.55 -0.44 -20.69
C LYS A 289 21.51 0.04 -21.77
N SER A 290 22.60 -0.68 -22.02
CA SER A 290 23.59 -0.30 -23.02
C SER A 290 23.02 -0.32 -24.43
N ILE A 291 22.21 -1.33 -24.75
CA ILE A 291 21.58 -1.47 -26.07
C ILE A 291 20.60 -0.31 -26.32
N ILE A 292 19.75 0.02 -25.34
CA ILE A 292 18.79 1.11 -25.47
C ILE A 292 19.51 2.44 -25.68
N LEU A 293 20.50 2.76 -24.84
CA LEU A 293 21.22 4.03 -24.96
C LEU A 293 22.02 4.13 -26.26
N LYS A 294 22.62 3.03 -26.72
CA LYS A 294 23.37 2.99 -27.99
C LYS A 294 22.47 3.22 -29.21
N ASN A 295 21.27 2.66 -29.19
CA ASN A 295 20.33 2.71 -30.31
C ASN A 295 19.29 3.84 -30.18
N PHE A 296 19.34 4.65 -29.13
CA PHE A 296 18.35 5.69 -28.87
C PHE A 296 18.24 6.72 -30.00
N LYS A 297 19.35 6.96 -30.73
CA LYS A 297 19.37 7.82 -31.91
C LYS A 297 18.36 7.40 -32.99
N LEU A 298 18.00 6.11 -33.08
CA LEU A 298 16.98 5.63 -34.01
C LEU A 298 15.61 6.26 -33.70
N LEU A 299 15.24 6.37 -32.42
CA LEU A 299 13.98 6.99 -31.98
C LEU A 299 14.04 8.50 -32.06
N GLN A 300 15.22 9.08 -31.81
CA GLN A 300 15.41 10.53 -31.87
C GLN A 300 15.37 11.08 -33.31
N ASN A 301 15.87 10.31 -34.27
CA ASN A 301 15.95 10.71 -35.67
C ASN A 301 14.67 10.40 -36.47
N ASP A 302 13.73 9.65 -35.89
CA ASP A 302 12.44 9.36 -36.50
C ASP A 302 11.50 10.59 -36.39
N SER A 303 10.81 10.91 -37.49
CA SER A 303 9.99 12.12 -37.59
C SER A 303 8.77 12.12 -36.66
N GLU A 304 8.23 10.95 -36.33
CA GLU A 304 7.08 10.83 -35.43
C GLU A 304 7.55 10.73 -33.97
N THR A 305 8.58 9.91 -33.70
CA THR A 305 9.00 9.63 -32.32
C THR A 305 10.03 10.60 -31.75
N GLY A 306 10.73 11.37 -32.58
CA GLY A 306 11.76 12.31 -32.14
C GLY A 306 11.22 13.47 -31.30
N THR A 307 9.97 13.87 -31.52
CA THR A 307 9.28 14.88 -30.71
C THR A 307 8.96 14.37 -29.30
N ILE A 308 8.64 13.07 -29.17
CA ILE A 308 8.29 12.42 -27.91
C ILE A 308 9.56 12.03 -27.12
N PHE A 309 10.60 11.55 -27.82
CA PHE A 309 11.84 11.04 -27.23
C PHE A 309 13.02 11.97 -27.54
N SER A 310 12.91 13.22 -27.12
CA SER A 310 13.95 14.24 -27.33
C SER A 310 15.24 13.97 -26.53
N GLN A 311 15.13 13.28 -25.40
CA GLN A 311 16.24 12.95 -24.50
C GLN A 311 16.27 11.45 -24.15
N PRO A 312 17.48 10.88 -23.94
CA PRO A 312 17.60 9.48 -23.56
C PRO A 312 16.88 9.20 -22.24
N PRO A 313 16.12 8.10 -22.15
CA PRO A 313 15.27 7.81 -21.00
C PRO A 313 16.10 7.64 -19.73
N LEU A 314 15.48 7.95 -18.60
CA LEU A 314 16.03 7.63 -17.28
C LEU A 314 15.79 6.15 -17.00
N ILE A 315 16.83 5.32 -17.13
CA ILE A 315 16.71 3.89 -16.83
C ILE A 315 16.60 3.69 -15.32
N SER A 316 15.44 3.22 -14.88
CA SER A 316 15.17 2.84 -13.49
C SER A 316 14.92 1.34 -13.39
N PHE A 317 15.14 0.78 -12.21
CA PHE A 317 14.87 -0.63 -11.96
C PHE A 317 13.83 -0.81 -10.86
N LYS A 318 12.80 -1.62 -11.11
CA LYS A 318 11.87 -2.12 -10.10
C LYS A 318 12.36 -3.45 -9.54
N ARG A 319 12.07 -3.71 -8.26
CA ARG A 319 12.35 -5.00 -7.60
C ARG A 319 11.58 -6.12 -8.29
N ASP A 320 12.21 -7.28 -8.46
CA ASP A 320 11.52 -8.48 -8.88
C ASP A 320 10.70 -9.11 -7.73
N LYS A 321 9.76 -10.00 -8.07
CA LYS A 321 9.01 -10.76 -7.07
C LYS A 321 9.93 -11.80 -6.43
N ASN A 322 10.14 -11.69 -5.12
CA ASN A 322 10.87 -12.69 -4.36
C ASN A 322 9.93 -13.81 -3.87
N ILE A 323 10.49 -14.89 -3.33
CA ILE A 323 9.73 -16.01 -2.75
C ILE A 323 8.70 -15.50 -1.73
N GLY A 324 9.07 -14.54 -0.89
CA GLY A 324 8.16 -13.88 0.05
C GLY A 324 6.93 -13.26 -0.63
N ASN A 325 7.07 -12.63 -1.80
CA ASN A 325 5.94 -12.12 -2.57
C ASN A 325 5.00 -13.23 -3.09
N PHE A 326 5.50 -14.45 -3.29
CA PHE A 326 4.68 -15.58 -3.72
C PHE A 326 4.01 -16.31 -2.55
N LEU A 327 4.72 -16.39 -1.41
CA LEU A 327 4.27 -17.09 -0.21
C LEU A 327 3.39 -16.23 0.70
N VAL A 328 3.73 -14.96 0.88
CA VAL A 328 2.99 -14.04 1.76
C VAL A 328 1.81 -13.46 0.98
N ARG A 329 0.60 -13.76 1.44
CA ARG A 329 -0.65 -13.22 0.91
C ARG A 329 -1.35 -12.43 2.01
N SER A 330 -2.03 -11.35 1.62
CA SER A 330 -2.82 -10.52 2.54
C SER A 330 -4.08 -11.23 3.07
N SER A 331 -4.53 -12.28 2.39
CA SER A 331 -5.72 -13.05 2.75
C SER A 331 -5.34 -14.46 3.22
N PHE A 332 -5.94 -14.91 4.33
CA PHE A 332 -5.94 -16.33 4.71
C PHE A 332 -6.58 -17.14 3.58
N GLN A 333 -5.89 -18.18 3.11
CA GLN A 333 -6.53 -19.19 2.27
C GLN A 333 -7.46 -19.99 3.18
N THR A 334 -8.76 -19.99 2.90
CA THR A 334 -9.61 -21.06 3.44
C THR A 334 -9.15 -22.36 2.77
N SER A 335 -8.95 -23.41 3.55
CA SER A 335 -8.48 -24.73 3.07
C SER A 335 -9.50 -25.47 2.22
N ASP A 336 -10.43 -24.75 1.59
CA ASP A 336 -11.48 -25.36 0.81
C ASP A 336 -10.88 -25.86 -0.49
N GLN A 337 -11.00 -27.16 -0.72
CA GLN A 337 -10.62 -27.75 -2.00
C GLN A 337 -11.37 -27.03 -3.13
N SER A 338 -10.64 -26.57 -4.13
CA SER A 338 -11.21 -25.94 -5.32
C SER A 338 -11.98 -26.97 -6.14
N GLY A 339 -13.18 -26.63 -6.60
CA GLY A 339 -14.03 -27.55 -7.34
C GLY A 339 -15.50 -27.40 -7.00
N THR A 340 -16.33 -28.31 -7.53
CA THR A 340 -17.77 -28.33 -7.25
C THR A 340 -18.14 -29.62 -6.50
N PHE A 341 -18.67 -29.47 -5.30
CA PHE A 341 -18.95 -30.56 -4.36
C PHE A 341 -20.44 -30.70 -4.09
N LYS A 342 -20.85 -31.94 -3.77
CA LYS A 342 -22.22 -32.23 -3.34
C LYS A 342 -22.52 -31.45 -2.05
N CYS A 343 -23.70 -30.84 -1.98
CA CYS A 343 -24.11 -30.14 -0.76
C CYS A 343 -24.57 -31.15 0.32
N VAL A 344 -24.67 -30.70 1.57
CA VAL A 344 -25.04 -31.53 2.74
C VAL A 344 -26.52 -31.97 2.71
N ARG A 345 -27.35 -31.48 1.78
CA ARG A 345 -28.79 -31.79 1.75
C ARG A 345 -29.06 -33.17 1.17
N SER A 346 -29.67 -34.05 1.98
CA SER A 346 -29.98 -35.45 1.65
C SER A 346 -30.88 -35.66 0.42
N ARG A 347 -31.71 -34.68 0.05
CA ARG A 347 -32.65 -34.76 -1.10
C ARG A 347 -32.35 -33.78 -2.23
N CYS A 348 -31.10 -33.35 -2.38
CA CYS A 348 -30.75 -32.41 -3.45
C CYS A 348 -30.74 -33.08 -4.83
N LYS A 349 -31.72 -32.74 -5.69
CA LYS A 349 -31.82 -33.24 -7.07
C LYS A 349 -30.65 -32.84 -7.99
N THR A 350 -29.89 -31.80 -7.63
CA THR A 350 -28.75 -31.32 -8.42
C THR A 350 -27.46 -32.10 -8.10
N CYS A 351 -27.35 -32.68 -6.90
CA CYS A 351 -26.11 -33.34 -6.46
C CYS A 351 -25.73 -34.57 -7.29
N SER A 352 -26.70 -35.23 -7.94
CA SER A 352 -26.43 -36.36 -8.85
C SER A 352 -25.76 -35.94 -10.15
N PHE A 353 -25.89 -34.67 -10.54
CA PHE A 353 -25.33 -34.11 -11.77
C PHE A 353 -24.07 -33.28 -11.54
N ILE A 354 -23.59 -33.19 -10.29
CA ILE A 354 -22.37 -32.44 -9.98
C ILE A 354 -21.16 -33.14 -10.58
N HIS A 355 -20.39 -32.38 -11.33
CA HIS A 355 -19.10 -32.80 -11.85
C HIS A 355 -17.99 -32.09 -11.10
N ASN A 356 -17.28 -32.84 -10.25
CA ASN A 356 -16.15 -32.30 -9.52
C ASN A 356 -14.90 -32.32 -10.41
N VAL A 357 -14.55 -31.16 -10.95
CA VAL A 357 -13.35 -30.98 -11.77
C VAL A 357 -12.59 -29.72 -11.36
N GLU A 358 -11.27 -29.81 -11.42
CA GLU A 358 -10.38 -28.67 -11.20
C GLU A 358 -10.13 -27.86 -12.48
N LYS A 359 -10.43 -28.42 -13.65
CA LYS A 359 -10.16 -27.80 -14.95
C LYS A 359 -11.25 -28.15 -15.95
N ILE A 360 -11.80 -27.13 -16.60
CA ILE A 360 -12.71 -27.26 -17.75
C ILE A 360 -11.94 -26.93 -19.01
N SER A 361 -11.95 -27.84 -19.99
CA SER A 361 -11.31 -27.64 -21.29
C SER A 361 -12.35 -27.36 -22.35
N GLY A 362 -12.33 -26.16 -22.93
CA GLY A 362 -13.15 -25.81 -24.08
C GLY A 362 -12.38 -25.79 -25.39
N PRO A 363 -13.08 -25.58 -26.51
CA PRO A 363 -12.49 -25.53 -27.85
C PRO A 363 -11.35 -24.52 -28.02
N LYS A 364 -11.40 -23.37 -27.34
CA LYS A 364 -10.38 -22.31 -27.45
C LYS A 364 -9.36 -22.33 -26.32
N ARG A 365 -9.80 -22.62 -25.10
CA ARG A 365 -8.97 -22.49 -23.89
C ARG A 365 -9.48 -23.40 -22.78
N SER A 366 -8.56 -23.86 -21.94
CA SER A 366 -8.91 -24.48 -20.66
C SER A 366 -8.84 -23.48 -19.50
N ILE A 367 -9.73 -23.64 -18.54
CA ILE A 367 -9.85 -22.79 -17.35
C ILE A 367 -9.71 -23.65 -16.10
N LYS A 368 -8.85 -23.22 -15.17
CA LYS A 368 -8.71 -23.83 -13.85
C LYS A 368 -9.73 -23.21 -12.91
N ILE A 369 -10.48 -24.06 -12.21
CA ILE A 369 -11.41 -23.67 -11.16
C ILE A 369 -10.60 -23.44 -9.89
N THR A 370 -10.68 -22.24 -9.34
CA THR A 370 -9.94 -21.84 -8.13
C THR A 370 -10.82 -21.79 -6.88
N ASP A 371 -12.13 -21.66 -7.07
CA ASP A 371 -13.07 -21.43 -5.98
C ASP A 371 -13.77 -22.75 -5.58
N HIS A 372 -14.35 -22.76 -4.38
CA HIS A 372 -15.15 -23.85 -3.86
C HIS A 372 -16.65 -23.61 -4.12
N PHE A 373 -17.31 -24.56 -4.78
CA PHE A 373 -18.73 -24.48 -5.13
C PHE A 373 -19.53 -25.65 -4.57
N THR A 374 -20.79 -25.39 -4.24
CA THR A 374 -21.79 -26.42 -3.94
C THR A 374 -23.13 -26.06 -4.60
N CYS A 375 -24.13 -26.96 -4.52
CA CYS A 375 -25.49 -26.67 -5.00
C CYS A 375 -26.12 -25.43 -4.34
N THR A 376 -25.62 -25.00 -3.19
CA THR A 376 -26.13 -23.85 -2.43
C THR A 376 -25.41 -22.54 -2.75
N SER A 377 -24.31 -22.57 -3.51
CA SER A 377 -23.59 -21.37 -3.93
C SER A 377 -24.48 -20.47 -4.80
N ALA A 378 -24.50 -19.18 -4.50
CA ALA A 378 -25.25 -18.15 -5.23
C ALA A 378 -24.29 -17.13 -5.85
N ASN A 379 -24.78 -16.31 -6.79
CA ASN A 379 -23.96 -15.37 -7.57
C ASN A 379 -22.79 -16.04 -8.31
N VAL A 380 -23.08 -17.16 -8.97
CA VAL A 380 -22.08 -17.99 -9.64
C VAL A 380 -22.19 -17.90 -11.16
N ILE A 381 -21.04 -17.97 -11.83
CA ILE A 381 -20.95 -18.44 -13.21
C ILE A 381 -20.76 -19.95 -13.16
N TYR A 382 -21.56 -20.69 -13.93
CA TYR A 382 -21.53 -22.15 -13.96
C TYR A 382 -21.40 -22.66 -15.39
N CYS A 383 -20.94 -23.90 -15.51
CA CYS A 383 -20.89 -24.65 -16.75
C CYS A 383 -21.82 -25.85 -16.69
N ILE A 384 -22.56 -26.11 -17.77
CA ILE A 384 -23.21 -27.39 -18.03
C ILE A 384 -22.45 -28.08 -19.16
N THR A 385 -21.96 -29.29 -18.91
CA THR A 385 -21.28 -30.15 -19.88
C THR A 385 -22.24 -31.24 -20.33
N CYS A 386 -22.32 -31.48 -21.64
CA CYS A 386 -22.94 -32.67 -22.17
C CYS A 386 -21.92 -33.81 -22.21
N THR A 387 -22.12 -34.88 -21.43
CA THR A 387 -21.19 -36.03 -21.39
C THR A 387 -21.24 -36.90 -22.65
N TYR A 388 -22.25 -36.73 -23.51
CA TYR A 388 -22.37 -37.47 -24.76
C TYR A 388 -21.55 -36.85 -25.90
N CYS A 389 -21.61 -35.53 -26.09
CA CYS A 389 -20.94 -34.84 -27.20
C CYS A 389 -19.84 -33.85 -26.76
N ASN A 390 -19.55 -33.76 -25.46
CA ASN A 390 -18.57 -32.85 -24.84
C ASN A 390 -18.81 -31.35 -25.10
N LYS A 391 -19.99 -30.97 -25.58
CA LYS A 391 -20.35 -29.55 -25.74
C LYS A 391 -20.61 -28.90 -24.39
N LEU A 392 -20.19 -27.64 -24.28
CA LEU A 392 -20.28 -26.85 -23.06
C LEU A 392 -21.31 -25.73 -23.20
N TYR A 393 -22.01 -25.46 -22.11
CA TYR A 393 -22.87 -24.30 -21.90
C TYR A 393 -22.32 -23.50 -20.72
N ILE A 394 -22.25 -22.19 -20.85
CA ILE A 394 -21.91 -21.28 -19.75
C ILE A 394 -23.15 -20.47 -19.40
N GLY A 395 -23.45 -20.36 -18.12
CA GLY A 395 -24.58 -19.60 -17.61
C GLY A 395 -24.25 -18.81 -16.34
N GLU A 396 -25.01 -17.76 -16.08
CA GLU A 396 -24.99 -17.04 -14.79
C GLU A 396 -26.25 -17.30 -13.94
N THR A 397 -26.10 -17.16 -12.63
CA THR A 397 -27.24 -17.05 -11.70
C THR A 397 -26.90 -16.18 -10.49
N GLY A 398 -27.79 -15.25 -10.16
CA GLY A 398 -27.79 -14.58 -8.86
C GLY A 398 -28.36 -15.45 -7.73
N ARG A 399 -29.22 -16.43 -8.06
CA ARG A 399 -29.80 -17.41 -7.11
C ARG A 399 -28.86 -18.61 -6.92
N ARG A 400 -29.23 -19.52 -6.01
CA ARG A 400 -28.50 -20.78 -5.77
C ARG A 400 -28.36 -21.59 -7.07
N LEU A 401 -27.16 -22.12 -7.33
CA LEU A 401 -26.85 -22.95 -8.49
C LEU A 401 -27.85 -24.11 -8.65
N GLY A 402 -28.20 -24.77 -7.55
CA GLY A 402 -29.14 -25.88 -7.56
C GLY A 402 -30.56 -25.51 -7.98
N ASP A 403 -31.00 -24.27 -7.74
CA ASP A 403 -32.32 -23.81 -8.17
C ASP A 403 -32.31 -23.49 -9.67
N ARG A 404 -31.26 -22.83 -10.16
CA ARG A 404 -31.11 -22.56 -11.60
C ARG A 404 -30.96 -23.84 -12.42
N PHE A 405 -30.19 -24.81 -11.93
CA PHE A 405 -30.03 -26.10 -12.62
C PHE A 405 -31.34 -26.90 -12.67
N ARG A 406 -32.17 -26.82 -11.62
CA ARG A 406 -33.49 -27.47 -11.60
C ARG A 406 -34.44 -26.89 -12.65
N GLU A 407 -34.34 -25.60 -12.93
CA GLU A 407 -35.08 -24.98 -14.03
C GLU A 407 -34.66 -25.55 -15.38
N HIS A 408 -33.36 -25.73 -15.61
CA HIS A 408 -32.86 -26.41 -16.82
C HIS A 408 -33.39 -27.84 -16.93
N LEU A 409 -33.32 -28.63 -15.85
CA LEU A 409 -33.88 -29.99 -15.82
C LEU A 409 -35.38 -30.00 -16.14
N SER A 410 -36.16 -29.10 -15.53
CA SER A 410 -37.60 -28.97 -15.76
C SER A 410 -37.92 -28.60 -17.21
N ASN A 411 -37.12 -27.72 -17.84
CA ASN A 411 -37.31 -27.35 -19.25
C ASN A 411 -37.00 -28.53 -20.19
N VAL A 412 -35.98 -29.35 -19.87
CA VAL A 412 -35.66 -30.57 -20.62
C VAL A 412 -36.82 -31.58 -20.51
N GLU A 413 -37.31 -31.83 -19.29
CA GLU A 413 -38.41 -32.78 -19.04
C GLU A 413 -39.72 -32.39 -19.72
N ARG A 414 -39.99 -31.08 -19.86
CA ARG A 414 -41.19 -30.56 -20.55
C ARG A 414 -41.06 -30.52 -22.07
N ASN A 415 -39.93 -30.94 -22.62
CA ASN A 415 -39.61 -30.82 -24.04
C ASN A 415 -39.82 -29.39 -24.57
N ASP A 416 -39.38 -28.40 -23.80
CA ASP A 416 -39.58 -26.99 -24.12
C ASP A 416 -38.74 -26.60 -25.35
N LYS A 417 -39.43 -26.24 -26.44
CA LYS A 417 -38.82 -25.90 -27.74
C LYS A 417 -38.61 -24.40 -27.94
N ASP A 418 -38.74 -23.59 -26.89
CA ASP A 418 -38.49 -22.15 -26.95
C ASP A 418 -37.06 -21.86 -27.45
N ALA A 419 -36.95 -20.97 -28.45
CA ALA A 419 -35.70 -20.50 -29.01
C ALA A 419 -34.77 -19.84 -27.97
N SER A 420 -35.33 -19.37 -26.86
CA SER A 420 -34.56 -18.75 -25.76
C SER A 420 -33.86 -19.75 -24.82
N LYS A 421 -34.06 -21.07 -25.01
CA LYS A 421 -33.60 -22.13 -24.08
C LYS A 421 -32.64 -23.14 -24.75
N PRO A 422 -31.38 -22.75 -25.01
CA PRO A 422 -30.40 -23.58 -25.71
C PRO A 422 -30.13 -24.94 -25.04
N VAL A 423 -30.11 -24.97 -23.71
CA VAL A 423 -29.85 -26.20 -22.94
C VAL A 423 -30.97 -27.23 -23.16
N ALA A 424 -32.23 -26.82 -23.07
CA ALA A 424 -33.36 -27.72 -23.28
C ALA A 424 -33.35 -28.28 -24.71
N ARG A 425 -33.14 -27.42 -25.71
CA ARG A 425 -33.08 -27.82 -27.11
C ARG A 425 -31.96 -28.82 -27.40
N HIS A 426 -30.79 -28.63 -26.79
CA HIS A 426 -29.65 -29.54 -26.96
C HIS A 426 -29.92 -30.93 -26.36
N PHE A 427 -30.45 -31.00 -25.14
CA PHE A 427 -30.68 -32.29 -24.46
C PHE A 427 -31.94 -33.04 -24.95
N ASN A 428 -32.77 -32.40 -25.78
CA ASN A 428 -33.90 -33.02 -26.49
C ASN A 428 -33.57 -33.47 -27.92
N LEU A 429 -32.30 -33.38 -28.36
CA LEU A 429 -31.84 -33.95 -29.62
C LEU A 429 -31.84 -35.49 -29.59
N PRO A 430 -31.87 -36.17 -30.75
CA PRO A 430 -31.69 -37.62 -30.81
C PRO A 430 -30.42 -38.04 -30.06
N ASN A 431 -30.52 -39.13 -29.29
CA ASN A 431 -29.43 -39.69 -28.45
C ASN A 431 -28.98 -38.80 -27.27
N HIS A 432 -29.65 -37.68 -27.00
CA HIS A 432 -29.40 -36.85 -25.83
C HIS A 432 -30.50 -37.08 -24.79
N SER A 433 -30.12 -37.00 -23.50
CA SER A 433 -31.07 -37.11 -22.40
C SER A 433 -30.57 -36.30 -21.20
N LYS A 434 -31.45 -36.05 -20.22
CA LYS A 434 -31.07 -35.40 -18.96
C LYS A 434 -29.94 -36.10 -18.21
N GLN A 435 -29.72 -37.40 -18.43
CA GLN A 435 -28.64 -38.17 -17.79
C GLN A 435 -27.25 -37.73 -18.28
N HIS A 436 -27.18 -37.12 -19.47
CA HIS A 436 -25.92 -36.62 -20.03
C HIS A 436 -25.54 -35.22 -19.51
N MET A 437 -26.30 -34.65 -18.57
CA MET A 437 -26.00 -33.33 -18.00
C MET A 437 -25.00 -33.43 -16.85
N ALA A 438 -23.94 -32.64 -16.91
CA ALA A 438 -23.01 -32.45 -15.80
C ALA A 438 -22.88 -30.96 -15.48
N VAL A 439 -22.93 -30.55 -14.21
CA VAL A 439 -22.84 -29.14 -13.79
C VAL A 439 -21.66 -28.89 -12.85
N CYS A 440 -20.94 -27.80 -13.08
CA CYS A 440 -19.89 -27.30 -12.20
C CYS A 440 -19.92 -25.77 -12.09
N GLY A 441 -19.50 -25.22 -10.96
CA GLY A 441 -19.22 -23.80 -10.81
C GLY A 441 -17.87 -23.42 -11.43
N LEU A 442 -17.76 -22.21 -11.98
CA LEU A 442 -16.55 -21.68 -12.61
C LEU A 442 -15.95 -20.52 -11.83
N SER A 443 -16.77 -19.57 -11.40
CA SER A 443 -16.32 -18.37 -10.71
C SER A 443 -17.44 -17.75 -9.87
N LEU A 444 -17.09 -17.22 -8.70
CA LEU A 444 -17.96 -16.35 -7.90
C LEU A 444 -17.89 -14.90 -8.39
N ASN A 445 -19.04 -14.23 -8.49
CA ASN A 445 -19.10 -12.79 -8.74
C ASN A 445 -19.80 -12.07 -7.58
N LEU A 446 -19.02 -11.38 -6.75
CA LEU A 446 -19.53 -10.55 -5.64
C LEU A 446 -19.97 -9.14 -6.08
N GLY A 447 -19.82 -8.80 -7.37
CA GLY A 447 -20.22 -7.52 -7.94
C GLY A 447 -21.71 -7.45 -8.32
N SER A 448 -22.08 -6.38 -9.05
CA SER A 448 -23.45 -6.17 -9.54
C SER A 448 -23.91 -7.25 -10.53
N SER A 449 -25.23 -7.29 -10.80
CA SER A 449 -25.82 -8.16 -11.83
C SER A 449 -25.17 -7.94 -13.21
N GLU A 450 -24.83 -6.68 -13.53
CA GLU A 450 -24.15 -6.33 -14.78
C GLU A 450 -22.71 -6.87 -14.85
N SER A 451 -21.96 -6.76 -13.75
CA SER A 451 -20.62 -7.38 -13.64
C SER A 451 -20.68 -8.89 -13.89
N ARG A 452 -21.71 -9.56 -13.35
CA ARG A 452 -21.90 -11.00 -13.54
C ARG A 452 -22.15 -11.37 -15.00
N LYS A 453 -23.00 -10.61 -15.70
CA LYS A 453 -23.25 -10.78 -17.14
C LYS A 453 -21.99 -10.56 -17.99
N ARG A 454 -21.22 -9.51 -17.70
CA ARG A 454 -19.94 -9.27 -18.40
C ARG A 454 -18.95 -10.42 -18.18
N LEU A 455 -18.91 -10.98 -16.96
CA LEU A 455 -18.07 -12.12 -16.64
C LEU A 455 -18.50 -13.40 -17.37
N GLU A 456 -19.81 -13.68 -17.44
CA GLU A 456 -20.38 -14.76 -18.25
C GLU A 456 -19.95 -14.66 -19.72
N GLN A 457 -20.12 -13.48 -20.33
CA GLN A 457 -19.72 -13.22 -21.72
C GLN A 457 -18.23 -13.47 -21.94
N LYS A 458 -17.39 -13.03 -21.01
CA LYS A 458 -15.94 -13.28 -21.05
C LYS A 458 -15.64 -14.78 -21.04
N PHE A 459 -16.31 -15.56 -20.19
CA PHE A 459 -16.14 -17.02 -20.16
C PHE A 459 -16.62 -17.70 -21.43
N ILE A 460 -17.78 -17.31 -21.99
CA ILE A 460 -18.28 -17.81 -23.27
C ILE A 460 -17.23 -17.59 -24.38
N PHE A 461 -16.67 -16.38 -24.46
CA PHE A 461 -15.67 -16.03 -25.47
C PHE A 461 -14.36 -16.79 -25.29
N GLN A 462 -13.85 -16.88 -24.05
CA GLN A 462 -12.57 -17.51 -23.74
C GLN A 462 -12.58 -19.02 -23.94
N ILE A 463 -13.63 -19.70 -23.48
CA ILE A 463 -13.77 -21.15 -23.60
C ILE A 463 -14.19 -21.53 -25.03
N GLY A 464 -14.96 -20.67 -25.70
CA GLY A 464 -15.44 -20.91 -27.06
C GLY A 464 -16.73 -21.72 -27.10
N THR A 465 -17.72 -21.38 -26.27
CA THR A 465 -18.96 -22.17 -26.12
C THR A 465 -20.12 -21.73 -27.02
N LEU A 466 -19.87 -20.82 -27.98
CA LEU A 466 -20.87 -20.40 -28.96
C LEU A 466 -21.23 -21.53 -29.93
N ASN A 467 -22.44 -21.45 -30.50
CA ASN A 467 -23.00 -22.40 -31.44
C ASN A 467 -22.02 -22.67 -32.61
N LEU A 468 -22.02 -23.92 -33.12
CA LEU A 468 -20.95 -24.64 -33.84
C LEU A 468 -20.00 -25.45 -32.94
N HIS A 469 -19.49 -24.87 -31.84
CA HIS A 469 -18.52 -25.54 -30.96
C HIS A 469 -19.00 -25.72 -29.50
N GLY A 470 -20.12 -25.11 -29.13
CA GLY A 470 -20.78 -25.28 -27.82
C GLY A 470 -22.30 -25.12 -27.89
N ILE A 471 -22.93 -24.88 -26.74
CA ILE A 471 -24.39 -24.82 -26.56
C ILE A 471 -24.91 -23.37 -26.52
N ASN A 472 -24.07 -22.37 -26.19
CA ASN A 472 -24.51 -20.96 -26.10
C ASN A 472 -24.86 -20.42 -27.50
N GLU A 473 -26.01 -19.75 -27.67
CA GLU A 473 -26.47 -19.29 -28.99
C GLU A 473 -26.01 -17.88 -29.36
N ARG A 474 -26.08 -16.95 -28.42
CA ARG A 474 -25.72 -15.54 -28.61
C ARG A 474 -25.13 -14.98 -27.33
N PHE A 475 -24.38 -13.89 -27.44
CA PHE A 475 -24.18 -13.00 -26.30
C PHE A 475 -25.47 -12.25 -26.07
N SER A 476 -26.05 -12.35 -24.87
CA SER A 476 -27.17 -11.49 -24.49
C SER A 476 -26.62 -10.08 -24.27
N PHE A 477 -26.70 -9.23 -25.29
CA PHE A 477 -26.51 -7.79 -25.15
C PHE A 477 -27.85 -7.20 -24.72
N ASN A 478 -27.97 -6.84 -23.44
CA ASN A 478 -28.96 -5.87 -23.00
C ASN A 478 -28.24 -4.56 -22.75
#